data_AF-A0A7C1PTJ3-F1
#
_entry.id   AF-A0A7C1PTJ3-F1
#
_cell.length_a   1.000
_cell.length_b   1.000
_cell.length_c   1.000
_cell.angle_alpha   90.00
_cell.angle_beta   90.00
_cell.angle_gamma   90.00
#
_symmetry.space_group_name_H-M   'P 1'
#
loop_
_entity.id
_entity.type
_entity.pdbx_description
1 polymer ?
#
loop_
_entity_poly.entity_id
_entity_poly.type
_entity_poly.pdbx_seq_one_letter_code
_entity_poly.pdbx_strand_id
1 'polypeptide(L)'
;MNKGYDFDGVLTTGRFKPEPGDCIITGRTWKDAELTRIEMGAMGILNIPIYFMPPIMKVPTGENGLIMTGMWKAIIIDACELDEYFEDDEVQYRTIINNIQGETIITKV
;
A
#
# COMPACT_ATOMS: atom_id res chain seq x y z
N MET A 1 12.66 5.33 -10.95
CA MET A 1 11.36 5.89 -10.55
C MET A 1 10.90 5.02 -9.40
N ASN A 2 10.75 5.59 -8.21
CA ASN A 2 10.41 4.88 -6.98
C ASN A 2 8.89 4.73 -6.90
N LYS A 3 8.38 3.51 -7.08
CA LYS A 3 6.93 3.25 -7.08
C LYS A 3 6.49 2.56 -5.80
N GLY A 4 5.25 2.83 -5.39
CA GLY A 4 4.59 2.12 -4.31
C GLY A 4 3.34 1.40 -4.79
N TYR A 5 3.04 0.26 -4.18
CA TYR A 5 1.89 -0.56 -4.55
C TYR A 5 1.08 -0.91 -3.31
N ASP A 6 -0.25 -0.84 -3.38
CA ASP A 6 -1.06 -1.63 -2.46
C ASP A 6 -0.79 -3.11 -2.67
N PHE A 7 -0.92 -3.90 -1.60
CA PHE A 7 -0.74 -5.33 -1.71
C PHE A 7 -2.01 -6.02 -2.22
N ASP A 8 -3.09 -5.92 -1.45
CA ASP A 8 -4.37 -6.49 -1.78
C ASP A 8 -4.99 -5.69 -2.93
N GLY A 9 -5.58 -6.36 -3.92
CA GLY A 9 -6.29 -5.71 -5.02
C GLY A 9 -5.41 -5.07 -6.11
N VAL A 10 -4.14 -4.74 -5.80
CA VAL A 10 -3.15 -4.31 -6.81
C VAL A 10 -2.18 -5.44 -7.14
N LEU A 11 -1.34 -5.88 -6.20
CA LEU A 11 -0.36 -6.95 -6.46
C LEU A 11 -1.00 -8.33 -6.58
N THR A 12 -2.06 -8.60 -5.82
CA THR A 12 -2.78 -9.88 -5.89
C THR A 12 -3.45 -10.12 -7.26
N THR A 13 -3.56 -9.11 -8.12
CA THR A 13 -4.05 -9.28 -9.51
C THR A 13 -3.01 -9.90 -10.45
N GLY A 14 -1.73 -9.90 -10.05
CA GLY A 14 -0.61 -10.33 -10.88
C GLY A 14 -0.25 -9.39 -12.03
N ARG A 15 -0.90 -8.22 -12.13
CA ARG A 15 -0.65 -7.25 -13.22
C ARG A 15 0.66 -6.48 -13.05
N PHE A 16 1.08 -6.25 -11.81
CA PHE A 16 2.26 -5.46 -11.48
C PHE A 16 3.37 -6.35 -10.92
N LYS A 17 4.61 -5.98 -11.22
CA LYS A 17 5.81 -6.64 -10.72
C LYS A 17 6.77 -5.58 -10.19
N PRO A 18 6.77 -5.31 -8.88
CA PRO A 18 7.67 -4.33 -8.29
C PRO A 18 9.14 -4.68 -8.56
N GLU A 19 9.95 -3.66 -8.76
CA GLU A 19 11.39 -3.76 -9.04
C GLU A 19 12.23 -3.30 -7.83
N PRO A 20 13.53 -3.64 -7.77
CA PRO A 20 14.40 -3.12 -6.72
C PRO A 20 14.39 -1.59 -6.68
N GLY A 21 14.03 -1.04 -5.53
CA GLY A 21 13.83 0.40 -5.33
C GLY A 21 12.37 0.78 -5.09
N ASP A 22 11.42 -0.05 -5.52
CA ASP A 22 10.00 0.11 -5.22
C ASP A 22 9.67 -0.33 -3.79
N CYS A 23 8.44 -0.05 -3.34
CA CYS A 23 7.93 -0.51 -2.06
C CYS A 23 6.47 -0.98 -2.12
N ILE A 24 6.06 -1.71 -1.09
CA ILE A 24 4.68 -2.13 -0.88
C ILE A 24 4.16 -1.42 0.36
N ILE A 25 2.98 -0.81 0.28
CA ILE A 25 2.32 -0.16 1.42
C ILE A 25 0.95 -0.81 1.56
N THR A 26 0.75 -1.58 2.62
CA THR A 26 -0.45 -2.42 2.80
C THR A 26 -1.29 -1.99 4.01
N GLY A 27 -2.61 -2.18 3.89
CA GLY A 27 -3.52 -2.10 5.02
C GLY A 27 -3.45 -3.30 5.98
N ARG A 28 -2.70 -4.36 5.64
CA ARG A 28 -2.43 -5.48 6.54
C ARG A 28 -1.57 -5.04 7.71
N THR A 29 -1.69 -5.73 8.84
CA THR A 29 -0.88 -5.41 10.02
C THR A 29 0.38 -6.25 10.06
N TRP A 30 1.35 -5.87 10.90
CA TRP A 30 2.58 -6.67 11.05
C TRP A 30 2.33 -8.09 11.57
N LYS A 31 1.15 -8.37 12.16
CA LYS A 31 0.74 -9.72 12.53
C LYS A 31 0.58 -10.64 11.32
N ASP A 32 0.29 -10.05 10.16
CA ASP A 32 0.08 -10.74 8.88
C ASP A 32 1.38 -10.80 8.05
N ALA A 33 2.52 -10.35 8.61
CA ALA A 33 3.75 -10.18 7.86
C ALA A 33 4.33 -11.50 7.33
N GLU A 34 4.25 -12.58 8.11
CA GLU A 34 4.73 -13.89 7.67
C GLU A 34 3.91 -14.41 6.49
N LEU A 35 2.57 -14.40 6.61
CA LEU A 35 1.67 -14.80 5.54
C LEU A 35 1.86 -13.95 4.28
N THR A 36 1.95 -12.63 4.44
CA THR A 36 2.15 -11.69 3.32
C THR A 36 3.46 -11.98 2.58
N ARG A 37 4.55 -12.29 3.31
CA ARG A 37 5.82 -12.67 2.69
C ARG A 37 5.76 -14.00 1.94
N ILE A 38 5.01 -14.97 2.45
CA ILE A 38 4.78 -16.25 1.76
C ILE A 38 4.03 -16.00 0.44
N GLU A 39 2.97 -15.20 0.47
CA GLU A 39 2.20 -14.84 -0.73
C GLU A 39 3.06 -14.09 -1.76
N MET A 40 3.86 -13.12 -1.32
CA MET A 40 4.82 -12.43 -2.18
C MET A 40 5.85 -13.38 -2.80
N GLY A 41 6.37 -14.32 -2.01
CA GLY A 41 7.31 -15.34 -2.50
C GLY A 41 6.68 -16.21 -3.58
N ALA A 42 5.41 -16.60 -3.44
CA ALA A 42 4.66 -17.34 -4.45
C ALA A 42 4.44 -16.52 -5.74
N MET A 43 4.35 -15.19 -5.63
CA MET A 43 4.28 -14.27 -6.77
C MET A 43 5.66 -13.94 -7.39
N GLY A 44 6.75 -14.44 -6.80
CA GLY A 44 8.12 -14.11 -7.23
C GLY A 44 8.55 -12.68 -6.88
N ILE A 45 7.86 -12.03 -5.93
CA ILE A 45 8.21 -10.70 -5.42
C ILE A 45 9.13 -10.89 -4.22
N LEU A 46 10.41 -10.59 -4.40
CA LEU A 46 11.46 -10.81 -3.42
C LEU A 46 12.26 -9.53 -3.20
N ASN A 47 12.74 -9.32 -1.99
CA ASN A 47 13.61 -8.18 -1.61
C ASN A 47 12.97 -6.79 -1.83
N ILE A 48 11.64 -6.70 -1.73
CA ILE A 48 10.90 -5.44 -1.78
C ILE A 48 10.52 -5.03 -0.34
N PRO A 49 10.81 -3.79 0.10
CA PRO A 49 10.32 -3.25 1.37
C PRO A 49 8.79 -3.29 1.47
N ILE A 50 8.27 -3.62 2.65
CA ILE A 50 6.83 -3.67 2.93
C ILE A 50 6.56 -2.84 4.18
N TYR A 51 5.64 -1.88 4.06
CA TYR A 51 5.15 -1.06 5.16
C TYR A 51 3.78 -1.55 5.61
N PHE A 52 3.74 -2.14 6.81
CA PHE A 52 2.52 -2.67 7.41
C PHE A 52 1.82 -1.63 8.27
N MET A 53 0.49 -1.61 8.22
CA MET A 53 -0.34 -0.77 9.06
C MET A 53 -0.14 -1.10 10.55
N PRO A 54 0.10 -0.10 11.42
CA PRO A 54 0.16 -0.33 12.86
C PRO A 54 -1.20 -0.85 13.38
N PRO A 55 -1.23 -1.88 14.25
CA PRO A 55 -2.49 -2.41 14.78
C PRO A 55 -3.37 -1.37 15.49
N ILE A 56 -2.76 -0.34 16.08
CA ILE A 56 -3.48 0.74 16.74
C ILE A 56 -4.32 1.59 15.77
N MET A 57 -3.94 1.65 14.49
CA MET A 57 -4.70 2.34 13.46
C MET A 57 -5.74 1.43 12.79
N LYS A 58 -5.67 0.11 13.03
CA LYS A 58 -6.56 -0.86 12.39
C LYS A 58 -7.94 -0.80 13.04
N VAL A 59 -8.86 -0.09 12.37
CA VAL A 59 -10.26 0.01 12.77
C VAL A 59 -11.06 -1.18 12.19
N PRO A 60 -12.13 -1.64 12.86
CA PRO A 60 -13.01 -2.67 12.32
C PRO A 60 -13.52 -2.37 10.90
N THR A 61 -13.87 -3.43 10.18
CA THR A 61 -14.31 -3.42 8.78
C THR A 61 -15.41 -2.41 8.48
N GLY A 62 -15.37 -1.82 7.28
CA GLY A 62 -16.33 -0.82 6.81
C GLY A 62 -15.61 0.43 6.28
N GLU A 63 -16.38 1.45 5.90
CA GLU A 63 -15.86 2.68 5.30
C GLU A 63 -14.82 3.40 6.19
N ASN A 64 -15.05 3.47 7.50
CA ASN A 64 -14.09 4.05 8.45
C ASN A 64 -12.75 3.29 8.45
N GLY A 65 -12.78 1.97 8.28
CA GLY A 65 -11.57 1.16 8.16
C GLY A 65 -10.80 1.47 6.88
N LEU A 66 -11.51 1.69 5.77
CA LEU A 66 -10.92 2.10 4.49
C LEU A 66 -10.32 3.50 4.59
N ILE A 67 -11.03 4.48 5.18
CA ILE A 67 -10.51 5.83 5.41
C ILE A 67 -9.24 5.78 6.25
N MET A 68 -9.24 5.08 7.38
CA MET A 68 -8.05 4.97 8.23
C MET A 68 -6.87 4.29 7.53
N THR A 69 -7.15 3.31 6.66
CA THR A 69 -6.12 2.66 5.84
C THR A 69 -5.55 3.63 4.80
N GLY A 70 -6.40 4.41 4.13
CA GLY A 70 -5.97 5.46 3.20
C GLY A 70 -5.13 6.55 3.87
N MET A 71 -5.50 6.97 5.09
CA MET A 71 -4.71 7.93 5.88
C MET A 71 -3.33 7.37 6.24
N TRP A 72 -3.25 6.11 6.67
CA TRP A 72 -1.98 5.43 6.92
C TRP A 72 -1.11 5.39 5.65
N LYS A 73 -1.69 5.01 4.52
CA LYS A 73 -0.99 4.94 3.23
C LYS A 73 -0.44 6.33 2.83
N ALA A 74 -1.23 7.39 2.97
CA ALA A 74 -0.79 8.76 2.67
C ALA A 74 0.47 9.16 3.46
N ILE A 75 0.51 8.85 4.76
CA ILE A 75 1.68 9.13 5.62
C ILE A 75 2.94 8.42 5.10
N ILE A 76 2.82 7.15 4.70
CA ILE A 76 3.96 6.36 4.23
C ILE A 76 4.37 6.76 2.82
N ILE A 77 3.42 7.09 1.96
CA ILE A 77 3.68 7.62 0.60
C ILE A 77 4.55 8.88 0.70
N ASP A 78 4.15 9.84 1.53
CA ASP A 78 4.92 11.08 1.75
C ASP A 78 6.30 10.77 2.35
N ALA A 79 6.38 9.89 3.35
CA ALA A 79 7.64 9.54 3.99
C ALA A 79 8.63 8.81 3.07
N CYS A 80 8.14 8.11 2.05
CA CYS A 80 8.97 7.41 1.07
C CYS A 80 9.31 8.27 -0.16
N GLU A 81 8.74 9.47 -0.28
CA GLU A 81 8.94 10.39 -1.42
C GLU A 81 8.76 9.65 -2.77
N LEU A 82 7.63 8.94 -2.90
CA LEU A 82 7.37 8.13 -4.10
C LEU A 82 7.09 8.99 -5.33
N ASP A 83 7.46 8.48 -6.50
CA ASP A 83 7.07 9.08 -7.77
C ASP A 83 5.61 8.73 -8.12
N GLU A 84 5.18 7.49 -7.86
CA GLU A 84 3.84 6.99 -8.17
C GLU A 84 3.38 5.93 -7.15
N TYR A 85 2.10 5.94 -6.78
CA TYR A 85 1.45 4.93 -5.94
C TYR A 85 0.20 4.35 -6.61
N PHE A 86 0.03 3.02 -6.56
CA PHE A 86 -1.11 2.31 -7.15
C PHE A 86 -2.10 1.82 -6.08
N GLU A 87 -3.39 2.11 -6.28
CA GLU A 87 -4.48 1.81 -5.33
C GLU A 87 -5.74 1.27 -6.05
N ASP A 88 -6.35 0.20 -5.55
CA ASP A 88 -7.56 -0.41 -6.14
C ASP A 88 -8.86 -0.05 -5.39
N ASP A 89 -8.81 0.40 -4.15
CA ASP A 89 -10.02 0.78 -3.41
C ASP A 89 -10.36 2.26 -3.61
N GLU A 90 -11.61 2.56 -3.99
CA GLU A 90 -12.06 3.93 -4.29
C GLU A 90 -12.02 4.86 -3.07
N VAL A 91 -12.36 4.36 -1.87
CA VAL A 91 -12.39 5.15 -0.64
C VAL A 91 -10.95 5.46 -0.21
N GLN A 92 -10.07 4.46 -0.26
CA GLN A 92 -8.66 4.63 0.04
C GLN A 92 -8.00 5.59 -0.95
N TYR A 93 -8.23 5.43 -2.26
CA TYR A 93 -7.72 6.30 -3.32
C TYR A 93 -8.05 7.78 -3.05
N ARG A 94 -9.34 8.08 -2.82
CA ARG A 94 -9.79 9.46 -2.50
C ARG A 94 -9.17 9.96 -1.22
N THR A 95 -9.08 9.11 -0.20
CA THR A 95 -8.50 9.49 1.09
C THR A 95 -7.02 9.83 0.94
N ILE A 96 -6.26 9.05 0.18
CA ILE A 96 -4.85 9.30 -0.08
C ILE A 96 -4.67 10.65 -0.77
N ILE A 97 -5.38 10.90 -1.87
CA ILE A 97 -5.31 12.18 -2.59
C ILE A 97 -5.61 13.38 -1.69
N ASN A 98 -6.56 13.25 -0.79
CA ASN A 98 -6.95 14.34 0.11
C ASN A 98 -5.95 14.58 1.26
N ASN A 99 -5.00 13.67 1.50
CA ASN A 99 -4.11 13.72 2.68
C ASN A 99 -2.61 13.74 2.33
N ILE A 100 -2.20 13.31 1.14
CA ILE A 100 -0.78 13.44 0.72
C ILE A 100 -0.37 14.91 0.67
N GLN A 101 0.87 15.18 1.07
CA GLN A 101 1.47 16.52 1.02
C GLN A 101 2.51 16.64 -0.11
N GLY A 102 3.07 15.51 -0.57
CA GLY A 102 4.05 15.46 -1.64
C GLY A 102 3.47 15.52 -3.06
N GLU A 103 4.34 15.35 -4.05
CA GLU A 103 4.00 15.38 -5.48
C GLU A 103 3.75 13.97 -6.07
N THR A 104 3.65 12.94 -5.23
CA THR A 104 3.42 11.55 -5.68
C THR A 104 2.15 11.44 -6.53
N ILE A 105 2.26 10.82 -7.69
CA ILE A 105 1.10 10.53 -8.54
C ILE A 105 0.34 9.35 -7.95
N ILE A 106 -0.96 9.52 -7.69
CA ILE A 106 -1.82 8.41 -7.24
C ILE A 106 -2.61 7.86 -8.41
N THR A 107 -2.34 6.60 -8.77
CA THR A 107 -2.95 5.90 -9.89
C THR A 107 -3.99 4.90 -9.40
N LYS A 108 -5.25 5.12 -9.78
CA LYS A 108 -6.36 4.18 -9.54
C LYS A 108 -6.24 2.99 -10.50
N VAL A 109 -6.14 1.77 -9.97
CA VAL A 109 -6.07 0.51 -10.73
C VAL A 109 -7.46 -0.07 -10.98
#